data_AF-A0A163CH57-F1
#
_entry.id   AF-A0A163CH57-F1
#
_cell.length_a   1.000
_cell.length_b   1.000
_cell.length_c   1.000
_cell.angle_alpha   90.00
_cell.angle_beta   90.00
_cell.angle_gamma   90.00
#
_symmetry.space_group_name_H-M   'P 1'
#
loop_
_entity.id
_entity.type
_entity.pdbx_description
1 polymer ?
#
loop_
_entity_poly.entity_id
_entity_poly.type
_entity_poly.pdbx_seq_one_letter_code
_entity_poly.pdbx_strand_id
1 'polypeptide(L)'
;MKINKIIPSIYTPEIRSLFTIPRIYRFRSYDEAISKLMFFKNKFETSNPNTIFYNIENELILWVRDYNIENLKEQGYYGNYIKLGVKKLKLGKFYYYDIYHENVEIPIENHPRKNLSTGKHPNWHHRVLKRITKEFEYESEKDAEIDLLKLFNDHPDSGNFFSSGRLRIFVYKSDYKPKKIKSFLFDIEHKSNGKYQIIFRENNYKKISAHKIYNYGFKII
;
A
#
# COMPACT_ATOMS: atom_id res chain seq x y z
N MET A 1 -13.99 -18.72 -6.05
CA MET A 1 -12.67 -18.41 -5.46
C MET A 1 -12.57 -16.90 -5.29
N LYS A 2 -12.41 -16.35 -4.08
CA LYS A 2 -12.23 -14.89 -3.89
C LYS A 2 -10.79 -14.53 -4.30
N ILE A 3 -10.64 -13.70 -5.33
CA ILE A 3 -9.34 -13.15 -5.72
C ILE A 3 -8.97 -12.11 -4.66
N ASN A 4 -7.81 -12.28 -4.01
CA ASN A 4 -7.27 -11.29 -3.09
C ASN A 4 -6.85 -10.07 -3.91
N LYS A 5 -7.60 -8.97 -3.79
CA LYS A 5 -7.27 -7.68 -4.41
C LYS A 5 -6.12 -7.02 -3.64
N ILE A 6 -5.26 -6.31 -4.36
CA ILE A 6 -4.09 -5.62 -3.79
C ILE A 6 -4.46 -4.16 -3.51
N ILE A 7 -4.07 -3.61 -2.37
CA ILE A 7 -4.16 -2.17 -2.14
C ILE A 7 -3.12 -1.47 -3.04
N PRO A 8 -3.52 -0.63 -4.02
CA PRO A 8 -2.56 0.07 -4.84
C PRO A 8 -1.79 1.11 -4.01
N SER A 9 -0.51 1.31 -4.32
CA SER A 9 0.32 2.37 -3.73
C SER A 9 0.94 3.20 -4.85
N ILE A 10 1.27 4.46 -4.59
CA ILE A 10 1.96 5.32 -5.58
C ILE A 10 3.29 4.73 -6.06
N TYR A 11 3.87 3.79 -5.30
CA TYR A 11 5.09 3.06 -5.63
C TYR A 11 4.84 1.78 -6.44
N THR A 12 3.59 1.30 -6.52
CA THR A 12 3.23 0.16 -7.39
C THR A 12 3.50 0.55 -8.84
N PRO A 13 4.32 -0.17 -9.61
CA PRO A 13 4.78 0.28 -10.93
C PRO A 13 3.66 0.71 -11.88
N GLU A 14 2.56 -0.05 -11.91
CA GLU A 14 1.43 0.26 -12.79
C GLU A 14 0.67 1.50 -12.34
N ILE A 15 0.55 1.72 -11.04
CA ILE A 15 -0.07 2.92 -10.47
C ILE A 15 0.84 4.12 -10.68
N ARG A 16 2.13 4.00 -10.35
CA ARG A 16 3.14 5.02 -10.58
C ARG A 16 3.14 5.51 -12.02
N SER A 17 3.05 4.60 -12.98
CA SER A 17 3.02 4.93 -14.41
C SER A 17 1.84 5.80 -14.83
N LEU A 18 0.71 5.76 -14.10
CA LEU A 18 -0.43 6.65 -14.34
C LEU A 18 -0.11 8.10 -13.95
N PHE A 19 0.76 8.31 -12.95
CA PHE A 19 0.99 9.62 -12.33
C PHE A 19 2.31 10.29 -12.73
N THR A 20 3.40 9.51 -12.90
CA THR A 20 4.74 10.09 -13.06
C THR A 20 5.09 10.41 -14.50
N ILE A 21 4.41 9.80 -15.47
CA ILE A 21 4.74 9.97 -16.88
C ILE A 21 3.47 10.44 -17.59
N PRO A 22 3.35 11.75 -17.88
CA PRO A 22 2.22 12.25 -18.61
C PRO A 22 2.09 11.49 -19.94
N ARG A 23 0.89 10.96 -20.23
CA ARG A 23 0.50 10.40 -21.54
C ARG A 23 1.06 9.01 -21.90
N ILE A 24 1.44 8.16 -20.94
CA ILE A 24 1.81 6.75 -21.24
C ILE A 24 0.62 5.93 -21.75
N TYR A 25 -0.58 6.17 -21.23
CA TYR A 25 -1.73 5.31 -21.48
C TYR A 25 -2.51 5.71 -22.73
N ARG A 26 -1.82 5.92 -23.85
CA ARG A 26 -2.47 6.17 -25.15
C ARG A 26 -2.80 4.86 -25.85
N PHE A 27 -4.08 4.65 -26.08
CA PHE A 27 -4.62 3.49 -26.76
C PHE A 27 -5.15 3.88 -28.14
N ARG A 28 -5.06 2.94 -29.09
CA ARG A 28 -5.56 3.13 -30.45
C ARG A 28 -7.07 2.95 -30.49
N SER A 29 -7.60 2.07 -29.66
CA SER A 29 -9.03 1.80 -29.54
C SER A 29 -9.55 2.10 -28.14
N TYR A 30 -10.86 2.28 -28.07
CA TYR A 30 -11.57 2.42 -26.80
C TYR A 30 -11.54 1.11 -26.00
N ASP A 31 -11.68 -0.02 -26.68
CA ASP A 31 -11.67 -1.36 -26.05
C ASP A 31 -10.34 -1.68 -25.37
N GLU A 32 -9.21 -1.24 -25.94
CA GLU A 32 -7.89 -1.37 -25.30
C GLU A 32 -7.83 -0.57 -23.99
N ALA A 33 -8.34 0.66 -23.99
CA ALA A 33 -8.36 1.52 -22.81
C ALA A 33 -9.27 0.94 -21.71
N ILE A 34 -10.46 0.47 -22.09
CA ILE A 34 -11.41 -0.18 -21.17
C ILE A 34 -10.83 -1.48 -20.62
N SER A 35 -10.17 -2.30 -21.45
CA SER A 35 -9.51 -3.53 -21.01
C SER A 35 -8.44 -3.24 -19.95
N LYS A 36 -7.67 -2.15 -20.11
CA LYS A 36 -6.71 -1.73 -19.09
C LYS A 36 -7.38 -1.22 -17.81
N LEU A 37 -8.49 -0.49 -17.91
CA LEU A 37 -9.27 -0.06 -16.75
C LEU A 37 -9.84 -1.26 -15.97
N MET A 38 -10.36 -2.26 -16.69
CA MET A 38 -10.86 -3.51 -16.12
C MET A 38 -9.74 -4.34 -15.48
N PHE A 39 -8.53 -4.34 -16.06
CA PHE A 39 -7.35 -4.91 -15.42
C PHE A 39 -7.09 -4.29 -14.04
N PHE A 40 -7.16 -2.96 -13.92
CA PHE A 40 -7.02 -2.29 -12.62
C PHE A 40 -8.13 -2.64 -11.65
N LYS A 41 -9.39 -2.67 -12.10
CA LYS A 41 -10.55 -3.05 -11.29
C LYS A 41 -10.43 -4.46 -10.71
N ASN A 42 -9.86 -5.38 -11.47
CA ASN A 42 -9.67 -6.77 -11.06
C ASN A 42 -8.43 -6.97 -10.17
N LYS A 43 -7.36 -6.23 -10.42
CA LYS A 43 -6.09 -6.34 -9.68
C LYS A 43 -6.14 -5.63 -8.32
N PHE A 44 -6.76 -4.46 -8.26
CA PHE A 44 -6.67 -3.57 -7.11
C PHE A 44 -7.95 -3.53 -6.28
N GLU A 45 -7.77 -3.29 -4.99
CA GLU A 45 -8.86 -3.04 -4.06
C GLU A 45 -9.50 -1.70 -4.41
N THR A 46 -10.78 -1.76 -4.79
CA THR A 46 -11.58 -0.60 -5.12
C THR A 46 -12.23 -0.07 -3.85
N SER A 47 -12.60 1.21 -3.81
CA SER A 47 -13.47 1.71 -2.74
C SER A 47 -14.75 0.85 -2.65
N ASN A 48 -15.38 0.85 -1.48
CA ASN A 48 -16.62 0.12 -1.25
C ASN A 48 -17.62 0.47 -2.38
N PRO A 49 -18.25 -0.51 -3.06
CA PRO A 49 -19.23 -0.23 -4.12
C PRO A 49 -20.38 0.68 -3.68
N ASN A 50 -20.64 0.80 -2.38
CA ASN A 50 -21.65 1.70 -1.81
C ASN A 50 -21.17 3.15 -1.61
N THR A 51 -19.91 3.46 -1.91
CA THR A 51 -19.39 4.84 -1.87
C THR A 51 -19.85 5.56 -3.14
N ILE A 52 -21.13 5.94 -3.16
CA ILE A 52 -21.95 6.96 -3.90
C ILE A 52 -21.48 7.53 -5.26
N PHE A 53 -20.22 7.43 -5.66
CA PHE A 53 -19.69 8.04 -6.85
C PHE A 53 -19.90 7.13 -8.07
N TYR A 54 -21.06 7.38 -8.70
CA TYR A 54 -21.40 7.15 -10.09
C TYR A 54 -20.78 5.94 -10.79
N ASN A 55 -21.61 4.92 -10.92
CA ASN A 55 -21.46 3.75 -11.78
C ASN A 55 -21.55 4.18 -13.27
N ILE A 56 -20.67 5.06 -13.72
CA ILE A 56 -20.46 5.31 -15.16
C ILE A 56 -19.64 4.11 -15.65
N GLU A 57 -20.11 3.44 -16.71
CA GLU A 57 -19.55 2.17 -17.21
C GLU A 57 -18.03 2.20 -17.52
N ASN A 58 -17.40 3.38 -17.47
CA ASN A 58 -16.04 3.67 -17.90
C ASN A 58 -15.19 4.36 -16.84
N GLU A 59 -15.60 4.31 -15.58
CA GLU A 59 -14.90 4.96 -14.47
C GLU A 59 -14.58 3.95 -13.36
N LEU A 60 -13.46 4.19 -12.68
CA LEU A 60 -12.95 3.33 -11.62
C LEU A 60 -12.38 4.20 -10.50
N ILE A 61 -12.93 4.08 -9.30
CA ILE A 61 -12.38 4.75 -8.13
C ILE A 61 -11.47 3.79 -7.36
N LEU A 62 -10.20 4.16 -7.27
CA LEU A 62 -9.18 3.44 -6.53
C LEU A 62 -8.79 4.22 -5.29
N TRP A 63 -8.65 3.51 -4.19
CA TRP A 63 -7.95 4.01 -3.03
C TRP A 63 -6.45 3.73 -3.20
N VAL A 64 -5.64 4.75 -3.51
CA VAL A 64 -4.21 4.62 -3.70
C VAL A 64 -3.47 5.08 -2.46
N ARG A 65 -2.70 4.17 -1.87
CA ARG A 65 -1.84 4.44 -0.72
C ARG A 65 -0.73 5.44 -1.08
N ASP A 66 -0.44 6.34 -0.15
CA ASP A 66 0.62 7.34 -0.23
C ASP A 66 0.38 8.39 -1.34
N TYR A 67 -0.88 8.54 -1.78
CA TYR A 67 -1.27 9.49 -2.81
C TYR A 67 -1.80 10.79 -2.21
N ASN A 68 -1.13 11.90 -2.56
CA ASN A 68 -1.51 13.29 -2.34
C ASN A 68 -2.29 13.61 -1.03
N ILE A 69 -1.59 13.54 0.10
CA ILE A 69 -2.18 13.75 1.44
C ILE A 69 -2.05 15.22 1.89
N GLU A 70 -1.21 16.00 1.23
CA GLU A 70 -0.84 17.34 1.66
C GLU A 70 -2.06 18.28 1.48
N ASN A 71 -2.48 18.92 2.57
CA ASN A 71 -3.63 19.84 2.74
C ASN A 71 -5.02 19.24 3.01
N LEU A 72 -5.40 18.09 2.43
CA LEU A 72 -6.78 17.57 2.57
C LEU A 72 -7.11 17.01 3.95
N LYS A 73 -6.11 16.49 4.67
CA LYS A 73 -6.30 15.88 5.99
C LYS A 73 -6.71 16.90 7.06
N GLU A 74 -6.19 18.11 6.97
CA GLU A 74 -6.53 19.21 7.88
C GLU A 74 -7.97 19.70 7.67
N GLN A 75 -8.55 19.45 6.50
CA GLN A 75 -9.91 19.80 6.12
C GLN A 75 -10.93 18.66 6.36
N GLY A 76 -10.53 17.55 6.99
CA GLY A 76 -11.43 16.44 7.31
C GLY A 76 -11.61 15.40 6.19
N TYR A 77 -10.76 15.42 5.15
CA TYR A 77 -10.78 14.47 4.04
C TYR A 77 -9.57 13.52 4.11
N TYR A 78 -9.73 12.29 3.61
CA TYR A 78 -8.58 11.41 3.35
C TYR A 78 -8.32 11.39 1.83
N GLY A 79 -7.39 12.22 1.36
CA GLY A 79 -7.07 12.49 -0.05
C GLY A 79 -6.42 11.35 -0.87
N ASN A 80 -6.69 10.09 -0.56
CA ASN A 80 -6.04 8.94 -1.22
C ASN A 80 -6.84 8.35 -2.38
N TYR A 81 -7.94 8.99 -2.81
CA TYR A 81 -8.78 8.44 -3.87
C TYR A 81 -8.47 9.05 -5.20
N ILE A 82 -8.36 8.18 -6.20
CA ILE A 82 -8.32 8.58 -7.60
C ILE A 82 -9.52 8.03 -8.32
N LYS A 83 -10.11 8.86 -9.15
CA LYS A 83 -11.03 8.45 -10.19
C LYS A 83 -10.21 8.27 -11.45
N LEU A 84 -10.22 7.06 -11.99
CA LEU A 84 -9.71 6.74 -13.31
C LEU A 84 -10.87 6.70 -14.29
N GLY A 85 -10.68 7.26 -15.48
CA GLY A 85 -11.66 7.17 -16.56
C GLY A 85 -11.01 7.16 -17.92
N VAL A 86 -11.77 6.81 -18.96
CA VAL A 86 -11.29 6.83 -20.34
C VAL A 86 -11.76 8.09 -21.04
N LYS A 87 -10.83 8.85 -21.62
CA LYS A 87 -11.12 10.06 -22.40
C LYS A 87 -10.61 9.90 -23.83
N LYS A 88 -11.45 10.26 -24.80
CA LYS A 88 -11.04 10.38 -26.20
C LYS A 88 -10.28 11.69 -26.41
N LEU A 89 -9.12 11.60 -27.04
CA LEU A 89 -8.24 12.72 -27.35
C LEU A 89 -7.99 12.81 -28.85
N LYS A 90 -7.73 14.02 -29.33
CA LYS A 90 -7.42 14.32 -30.73
C LYS A 90 -6.00 14.89 -30.81
N LEU A 91 -5.16 14.33 -31.68
CA LEU A 91 -3.81 14.83 -31.98
C LEU A 91 -3.69 14.99 -33.49
N GLY A 92 -3.83 16.22 -33.97
CA GLY A 92 -3.95 16.50 -35.40
C GLY A 92 -5.18 15.83 -36.00
N LYS A 93 -4.96 14.93 -36.98
CA LYS A 93 -6.02 14.15 -37.64
C LYS A 93 -6.33 12.82 -36.96
N PHE A 94 -5.54 12.42 -35.97
CA PHE A 94 -5.68 11.13 -35.30
C PHE A 94 -6.47 11.25 -34.00
N TYR A 95 -7.23 10.21 -33.68
CA TYR A 95 -7.89 10.05 -32.39
C TYR A 95 -7.23 8.91 -31.61
N TYR A 96 -7.11 9.10 -30.30
CA TYR A 96 -6.60 8.12 -29.36
C TYR A 96 -7.42 8.18 -28.09
N TYR A 97 -7.31 7.15 -27.25
CA TYR A 97 -7.97 7.09 -25.95
C TYR A 97 -6.91 7.12 -24.86
N ASP A 98 -7.17 7.82 -23.76
CA ASP A 98 -6.24 7.93 -22.64
C ASP A 98 -6.96 7.64 -21.33
N ILE A 99 -6.24 7.06 -20.37
CA ILE A 99 -6.73 6.89 -19.00
C ILE A 99 -6.36 8.16 -18.25
N TYR A 100 -7.35 9.00 -17.97
CA TYR A 100 -7.15 10.16 -17.10
C TYR A 100 -7.34 9.77 -15.64
N HIS A 101 -6.76 10.57 -14.75
CA HIS A 101 -6.98 10.47 -13.32
C HIS A 101 -7.41 11.82 -12.74
N GLU A 102 -8.28 11.78 -11.73
CA GLU A 102 -8.74 12.94 -10.98
C GLU A 102 -8.73 12.60 -9.48
N ASN A 103 -8.33 13.56 -8.64
CA ASN A 103 -8.36 13.37 -7.19
C ASN A 103 -9.81 13.42 -6.73
N VAL A 104 -10.21 12.46 -5.90
CA VAL A 104 -11.54 12.46 -5.29
C VAL A 104 -11.39 12.79 -3.82
N GLU A 105 -12.06 13.86 -3.41
CA GLU A 105 -12.21 14.21 -2.01
C GLU A 105 -13.31 13.35 -1.40
N ILE A 106 -12.95 12.50 -0.44
CA ILE A 106 -13.91 11.67 0.29
C ILE A 106 -13.89 12.07 1.77
N PRO A 107 -15.05 12.41 2.36
CA PRO A 107 -15.15 12.69 3.79
C PRO A 107 -14.58 11.54 4.61
N ILE A 108 -13.86 11.86 5.69
CA ILE A 108 -13.23 10.87 6.57
C ILE A 108 -14.20 9.77 7.03
N GLU A 109 -15.47 10.09 7.24
CA GLU A 109 -16.52 9.17 7.70
C GLU A 109 -16.82 8.02 6.73
N ASN A 110 -16.56 8.25 5.44
CA ASN A 110 -16.76 7.29 4.36
C ASN A 110 -15.46 6.59 3.97
N HIS A 111 -14.34 6.94 4.62
CA HIS A 111 -13.05 6.33 4.35
C HIS A 111 -12.98 4.92 4.98
N PRO A 112 -12.53 3.88 4.25
CA PRO A 112 -12.41 2.50 4.72
C PRO A 112 -11.43 2.39 5.89
N ARG A 113 -10.55 3.40 6.03
CA ARG A 113 -9.57 3.51 7.10
C ARG A 113 -9.89 4.59 8.13
N LYS A 114 -11.16 5.02 8.24
CA LYS A 114 -11.62 6.01 9.23
C LYS A 114 -11.29 5.65 10.68
N ASN A 115 -11.21 4.35 10.96
CA ASN A 115 -10.93 3.80 12.30
C ASN A 115 -9.45 3.45 12.51
N LEU A 116 -8.52 3.88 11.66
CA LEU A 116 -7.10 3.62 11.94
C LEU A 116 -6.67 4.30 13.21
N SER A 117 -5.87 3.59 14.00
CA SER A 117 -5.17 4.20 15.11
C SER A 117 -4.35 5.40 14.61
N THR A 118 -4.44 6.52 15.31
CA THR A 118 -3.65 7.74 15.03
C THR A 118 -2.14 7.53 15.16
N GLY A 119 -1.69 6.39 15.70
CA GLY A 119 -0.29 6.02 15.80
C GLY A 119 0.31 5.55 14.47
N LYS A 120 1.45 6.13 14.10
CA LYS A 120 2.25 5.70 12.92
C LYS A 120 2.72 4.24 13.01
N HIS A 121 2.87 3.73 14.23
CA HIS A 121 3.38 2.38 14.49
C HIS A 121 2.39 1.58 15.34
N PRO A 122 2.29 0.26 15.15
CA PRO A 122 1.57 -0.61 16.06
C PRO A 122 2.21 -0.59 17.45
N ASN A 123 1.42 -0.91 18.46
CA ASN A 123 1.92 -1.36 19.76
C ASN A 123 1.74 -2.87 19.88
N TRP A 124 2.37 -3.49 20.87
CA TRP A 124 2.24 -4.93 21.14
C TRP A 124 0.81 -5.38 21.48
N HIS A 125 -0.11 -4.46 21.72
CA HIS A 125 -1.53 -4.77 21.92
C HIS A 125 -2.29 -5.03 20.62
N HIS A 126 -1.70 -4.75 19.45
CA HIS A 126 -2.29 -5.04 18.15
C HIS A 126 -2.65 -6.53 18.03
N ARG A 127 -3.84 -6.86 17.51
CA ARG A 127 -4.37 -8.24 17.48
C ARG A 127 -3.41 -9.23 16.82
N VAL A 128 -2.82 -8.85 15.69
CA VAL A 128 -1.84 -9.69 14.97
C VAL A 128 -0.57 -9.88 15.82
N LEU A 129 -0.03 -8.81 16.40
CA LEU A 129 1.17 -8.89 17.23
C LEU A 129 0.94 -9.75 18.48
N LYS A 130 -0.22 -9.64 19.13
CA LYS A 130 -0.60 -10.52 20.25
C LYS A 130 -0.60 -12.00 19.87
N ARG A 131 -1.08 -12.35 18.66
CA ARG A 131 -1.06 -13.74 18.18
C ARG A 131 0.37 -14.22 17.94
N ILE A 132 1.19 -13.39 17.29
CA ILE A 132 2.59 -13.69 17.00
C ILE A 132 3.36 -13.91 18.32
N THR A 133 3.20 -13.05 19.32
CA THR A 133 3.86 -13.21 20.64
C THR A 133 3.37 -14.42 21.43
N LYS A 134 2.19 -14.97 21.08
CA LYS A 134 1.64 -16.19 21.66
C LYS A 134 1.97 -17.43 20.83
N GLU A 135 2.93 -17.33 19.91
CA GLU A 135 3.43 -18.45 19.13
C GLU A 135 2.34 -19.15 18.29
N PHE A 136 1.31 -18.41 17.85
CA PHE A 136 0.21 -18.96 17.07
C PHE A 136 0.67 -19.72 15.82
N GLU A 137 0.15 -20.93 15.64
CA GLU A 137 0.42 -21.78 14.47
C GLU A 137 -0.69 -21.66 13.42
N TYR A 138 -0.30 -21.49 12.17
CA TYR A 138 -1.17 -21.40 11.00
C TYR A 138 -1.18 -22.72 10.24
N GLU A 139 -2.34 -23.07 9.69
CA GLU A 139 -2.50 -24.28 8.87
C GLU A 139 -1.88 -24.10 7.47
N SER A 140 -1.69 -22.87 7.00
CA SER A 140 -1.06 -22.58 5.71
C SER A 140 -0.15 -21.35 5.77
N GLU A 141 0.90 -21.33 4.92
CA GLU A 141 1.78 -20.17 4.74
C GLU A 141 0.98 -18.92 4.34
N LYS A 142 -0.04 -19.11 3.50
CA LYS A 142 -0.90 -18.04 2.99
C LYS A 142 -1.68 -17.34 4.11
N ASP A 143 -2.13 -18.08 5.12
CA ASP A 143 -2.84 -17.48 6.26
C ASP A 143 -1.90 -16.62 7.13
N ALA A 144 -0.65 -17.08 7.31
CA ALA A 144 0.38 -16.29 7.98
C ALA A 144 0.73 -15.02 7.17
N GLU A 145 0.82 -15.15 5.84
CA GLU A 145 1.06 -14.03 4.93
C GLU A 145 -0.05 -12.98 5.01
N ILE A 146 -1.32 -13.40 5.06
CA ILE A 146 -2.48 -12.51 5.22
C ILE A 146 -2.39 -11.71 6.53
N ASP A 147 -2.00 -12.34 7.65
CA ASP A 147 -1.86 -11.65 8.94
C ASP A 147 -0.74 -10.61 8.91
N LEU A 148 0.41 -10.93 8.30
CA LEU A 148 1.50 -9.95 8.10
C LEU A 148 1.10 -8.82 7.15
N LEU A 149 0.42 -9.12 6.04
CA LEU A 149 -0.11 -8.12 5.12
C LEU A 149 -1.09 -7.19 5.83
N LYS A 150 -1.96 -7.73 6.68
CA LYS A 150 -2.88 -6.92 7.48
C LYS A 150 -2.13 -5.97 8.40
N LEU A 151 -1.13 -6.47 9.14
CA LEU A 151 -0.31 -5.65 10.01
C LEU A 151 0.44 -4.54 9.25
N PHE A 152 0.99 -4.86 8.07
CA PHE A 152 1.63 -3.88 7.18
C PHE A 152 0.65 -2.82 6.68
N ASN A 153 -0.53 -3.27 6.24
CA ASN A 153 -1.56 -2.39 5.72
C ASN A 153 -2.08 -1.47 6.80
N ASP A 154 -2.33 -1.95 8.02
CA ASP A 154 -2.84 -1.18 9.16
C ASP A 154 -1.87 -0.08 9.61
N HIS A 155 -0.57 -0.25 9.39
CA HIS A 155 0.46 0.70 9.79
C HIS A 155 1.46 0.99 8.65
N PRO A 156 1.07 1.82 7.67
CA PRO A 156 1.92 2.18 6.55
C PRO A 156 2.88 3.30 6.97
N ASP A 157 4.05 2.92 7.48
CA ASP A 157 5.16 3.86 7.69
C ASP A 157 6.21 3.63 6.59
N SER A 158 6.91 4.70 6.17
CA SER A 158 7.90 4.65 5.08
C SER A 158 9.06 3.72 5.36
N GLY A 159 9.31 3.39 6.63
CA GLY A 159 10.30 2.42 7.04
C GLY A 159 9.83 0.96 7.09
N ASN A 160 8.54 0.70 6.86
CA ASN A 160 7.98 -0.65 6.85
C ASN A 160 8.10 -1.27 5.46
N PHE A 161 8.32 -2.59 5.39
CA PHE A 161 8.56 -3.28 4.14
C PHE A 161 8.02 -4.71 4.20
N PHE A 162 7.31 -5.15 3.16
CA PHE A 162 6.80 -6.50 3.04
C PHE A 162 7.29 -7.14 1.73
N SER A 163 7.97 -8.28 1.81
CA SER A 163 8.45 -9.02 0.65
C SER A 163 8.68 -10.48 0.99
N SER A 164 8.17 -11.37 0.14
CA SER A 164 8.41 -12.82 0.20
C SER A 164 8.17 -13.41 1.60
N GLY A 165 7.00 -13.13 2.19
CA GLY A 165 6.65 -13.63 3.53
C GLY A 165 7.39 -12.96 4.70
N ARG A 166 8.28 -11.99 4.44
CA ARG A 166 8.97 -11.21 5.47
C ARG A 166 8.37 -9.82 5.61
N LEU A 167 8.02 -9.44 6.84
CA LEU A 167 7.60 -8.09 7.21
C LEU A 167 8.66 -7.42 8.09
N ARG A 168 9.12 -6.24 7.69
CA ARG A 168 9.80 -5.29 8.57
C ARG A 168 8.80 -4.23 9.01
N ILE A 169 8.65 -4.03 10.31
CA ILE A 169 7.82 -2.95 10.85
C ILE A 169 8.41 -2.35 12.13
N PHE A 170 8.20 -1.06 12.32
CA PHE A 170 8.49 -0.38 13.58
C PHE A 170 7.35 -0.58 14.56
N VAL A 171 7.64 -0.94 15.81
CA VAL A 171 6.65 -1.21 16.87
C VAL A 171 6.98 -0.35 18.10
N TYR A 172 5.96 0.19 18.76
CA TYR A 172 6.12 0.83 20.07
C TYR A 172 6.43 -0.22 21.13
N LYS A 173 7.56 -0.06 21.82
CA LYS A 173 8.04 -1.03 22.83
C LYS A 173 7.16 -1.06 24.09
N SER A 174 6.53 0.06 24.45
CA SER A 174 5.70 0.14 25.66
C SER A 174 4.66 1.26 25.58
N ASP A 175 3.72 1.23 26.52
CA ASP A 175 2.75 2.31 26.75
C ASP A 175 3.35 3.51 27.51
N TYR A 176 4.62 3.43 27.93
CA TYR A 176 5.30 4.49 28.67
C TYR A 176 5.66 5.69 27.80
N LYS A 177 5.67 6.89 28.40
CA LYS A 177 6.17 8.12 27.79
C LYS A 177 7.64 8.36 28.22
N PRO A 178 8.58 8.62 27.29
CA PRO A 178 8.40 8.62 25.83
C PRO A 178 8.35 7.19 25.26
N LYS A 179 7.44 6.97 24.30
CA LYS A 179 7.29 5.68 23.62
C LYS A 179 8.55 5.39 22.82
N LYS A 180 9.34 4.39 23.23
CA LYS A 180 10.50 3.94 22.46
C LYS A 180 10.04 3.11 21.27
N ILE A 181 10.49 3.47 20.07
CA ILE A 181 10.20 2.76 18.83
C ILE A 181 11.36 1.83 18.52
N LYS A 182 11.07 0.58 18.12
CA LYS A 182 12.06 -0.40 17.67
C LYS A 182 11.63 -1.04 16.36
N SER A 183 12.57 -1.35 15.48
CA SER A 183 12.31 -2.10 14.25
C SER A 183 12.33 -3.59 14.55
N PHE A 184 11.36 -4.33 14.04
CA PHE A 184 11.29 -5.78 14.11
C PHE A 184 11.21 -6.38 12.71
N LEU A 185 11.78 -7.56 12.56
CA LEU A 185 11.60 -8.44 11.40
C LEU A 185 10.68 -9.57 11.82
N PHE A 186 9.67 -9.85 11.00
CA PHE A 186 8.76 -10.97 11.12
C PHE A 186 8.97 -11.88 9.92
N ASP A 187 9.20 -13.16 10.18
CA ASP A 187 9.47 -14.19 9.18
C ASP A 187 8.45 -15.32 9.35
N ILE A 188 7.96 -15.89 8.25
CA ILE A 188 7.14 -17.11 8.28
C ILE A 188 8.09 -18.33 8.25
N GLU A 189 7.95 -19.21 9.23
CA GLU A 189 8.72 -20.45 9.34
C GLU A 189 7.80 -21.68 9.26
N HIS A 190 8.29 -22.72 8.60
CA HIS A 190 7.63 -24.03 8.54
C HIS A 190 8.07 -24.87 9.75
N LYS A 191 7.10 -25.49 10.44
CA LYS A 191 7.32 -26.36 11.60
C LYS A 191 7.31 -27.83 11.19
N SER A 192 7.93 -28.68 12.02
CA SER A 192 8.01 -30.13 11.77
C SER A 192 6.65 -30.83 11.74
N ASN A 193 5.62 -30.25 12.37
CA ASN A 193 4.25 -30.74 12.38
C ASN A 193 3.45 -30.37 11.11
N GLY A 194 4.08 -29.78 10.09
CA GLY A 194 3.44 -29.35 8.85
C GLY A 194 2.69 -28.02 8.94
N LYS A 195 2.77 -27.34 10.08
CA LYS A 195 2.17 -26.01 10.29
C LYS A 195 3.18 -24.89 10.05
N TYR A 196 2.70 -23.66 10.06
CA TYR A 196 3.51 -22.46 9.89
C TYR A 196 3.44 -21.59 11.13
N GLN A 197 4.49 -20.85 11.42
CA GLN A 197 4.52 -19.89 12.51
C GLN A 197 5.16 -18.59 12.03
N ILE A 198 4.67 -17.46 12.52
CA ILE A 198 5.36 -16.19 12.36
C ILE A 198 6.31 -16.03 13.54
N ILE A 199 7.61 -16.05 13.27
CA ILE A 199 8.62 -15.68 14.25
C ILE A 199 8.97 -14.19 14.12
N PHE A 200 9.55 -13.62 15.17
CA PHE A 200 10.01 -12.23 15.12
C PHE A 200 11.32 -12.03 15.87
N ARG A 201 12.10 -11.06 15.41
CA ARG A 201 13.34 -10.63 16.06
C ARG A 201 13.52 -9.12 15.94
N GLU A 202 14.18 -8.54 16.92
CA GLU A 202 14.57 -7.13 16.85
C GLU A 202 15.55 -6.93 15.70
N ASN A 203 15.27 -5.93 14.85
CA ASN A 203 16.14 -5.55 13.76
C ASN A 203 17.28 -4.68 14.31
N ASN A 204 18.36 -5.34 14.71
CA ASN A 204 19.56 -4.69 15.23
C ASN A 204 20.47 -4.10 14.15
N TYR A 205 19.99 -3.94 12.91
CA TYR A 205 20.79 -3.34 11.84
C TYR A 205 21.12 -1.89 12.23
N LYS A 206 22.34 -1.69 12.73
CA LYS A 206 22.90 -0.36 12.97
C LYS A 206 22.89 0.33 11.62
N LYS A 207 22.17 1.46 11.51
CA LYS A 207 22.35 2.40 10.40
C LYS A 207 23.85 2.63 10.28
N ILE A 208 24.50 2.05 9.26
CA ILE A 208 25.75 2.60 8.77
C ILE A 208 25.33 4.00 8.33
N SER A 209 25.68 4.98 9.14
CA SER A 209 25.35 6.37 8.87
C SER A 209 25.88 6.69 7.46
N ALA A 210 24.99 7.11 6.57
CA ALA A 210 25.36 7.56 5.22
C ALA A 210 26.40 8.70 5.24
N HIS A 211 26.70 9.27 6.41
CA HIS A 211 27.83 10.17 6.65
C HIS A 211 29.23 9.54 6.55
N LYS A 212 29.37 8.19 6.52
CA LYS A 212 30.69 7.55 6.33
C LYS A 212 31.02 7.17 4.89
N ILE A 213 30.07 7.25 3.96
CA ILE A 213 30.30 6.86 2.55
C ILE A 213 30.92 8.03 1.75
N TYR A 214 30.79 9.28 2.20
CA TYR A 214 31.40 10.43 1.52
C TYR A 214 32.88 10.71 1.85
N ASN A 215 33.52 9.90 2.71
CA ASN A 215 34.92 10.10 3.11
C ASN A 215 35.90 9.00 2.63
N TYR A 216 35.46 8.06 1.78
CA TYR A 216 36.40 7.21 1.04
C TYR A 216 36.51 7.76 -0.38
N GLY A 217 37.61 8.49 -0.60
CA GLY A 217 37.86 9.28 -1.79
C GLY A 217 37.84 8.46 -3.08
N PHE A 218 37.07 8.94 -4.04
CA PHE A 218 37.40 8.78 -5.44
C PHE A 218 38.62 9.67 -5.72
N LYS A 219 39.82 9.09 -5.65
CA LYS A 219 40.94 9.59 -6.45
C LYS A 219 40.63 9.24 -7.90
N ILE A 220 40.21 10.22 -8.66
CA ILE A 220 40.25 10.16 -10.12
C ILE A 220 41.74 10.20 -10.48
N ILE A 221 42.24 9.11 -11.05
CA ILE A 221 43.47 9.10 -11.85
C ILE A 221 43.01 9.25 -13.30
#